data_AF-A0A537JTT0-F1
#
_entry.id   AF-A0A537JTT0-F1
#
_cell.length_a   1.000
_cell.length_b   1.000
_cell.length_c   1.000
_cell.angle_alpha   90.00
_cell.angle_beta   90.00
_cell.angle_gamma   90.00
#
_symmetry.space_group_name_H-M   'P 1'
#
loop_
_entity.id
_entity.type
_entity.pdbx_description
1 polymer ?
#
loop_
_entity_poly.entity_id
_entity_poly.type
_entity_poly.pdbx_seq_one_letter_code
_entity_poly.pdbx_strand_id
1 'polypeptide(L)'
;LRGLGERPAAAFARGVDVIRMRYLYTLIGGALVGLGGASFSLAVKPGWSRPYGIEGTGWIVPALVVFGNWDPLRAAAGAYLFVL
;
A
#
# COMPACT_ATOMS: atom_id res chain seq x y z
N LEU A 1 -10.07 -4.60 -12.49
CA LEU A 1 -8.92 -5.49 -12.82
C LEU A 1 -8.96 -6.87 -12.13
N ARG A 2 -10.09 -7.28 -11.51
CA ARG A 2 -10.22 -8.62 -10.88
C ARG A 2 -9.99 -9.79 -11.86
N GLY A 3 -10.23 -9.56 -13.16
CA GLY A 3 -10.02 -10.56 -14.21
C GLY A 3 -8.58 -11.07 -14.36
N LEU A 4 -7.54 -10.32 -13.97
CA LEU A 4 -6.14 -10.77 -14.02
C LEU A 4 -5.78 -11.76 -12.90
N GLY A 5 -6.53 -11.71 -11.79
CA GLY A 5 -6.36 -12.57 -10.62
C GLY A 5 -7.29 -13.78 -10.64
N GLU A 6 -8.58 -13.58 -10.97
CA GLU A 6 -9.59 -14.65 -10.93
C GLU A 6 -9.51 -15.60 -12.15
N ARG A 7 -9.17 -15.08 -13.35
CA ARG A 7 -9.09 -15.88 -14.58
C ARG A 7 -7.96 -15.38 -15.50
N PRO A 8 -6.69 -15.69 -15.19
CA PRO A 8 -5.54 -15.27 -16.00
C PRO A 8 -5.63 -15.74 -17.47
N ALA A 9 -6.24 -16.90 -17.73
CA ALA A 9 -6.47 -17.40 -19.09
C ALA A 9 -7.43 -16.52 -19.92
N ALA A 10 -8.45 -15.91 -19.30
CA ALA A 10 -9.39 -15.03 -19.98
C ALA A 10 -8.77 -13.66 -20.32
N ALA A 11 -7.83 -13.19 -19.51
CA ALA A 11 -7.06 -11.98 -19.78
C ALA A 11 -6.02 -12.19 -20.89
N PHE A 12 -5.38 -13.36 -20.95
CA PHE A 12 -4.49 -13.74 -22.05
C PHE A 12 -5.25 -13.88 -23.38
N ALA A 13 -6.45 -14.45 -23.37
CA ALA A 13 -7.32 -14.54 -24.55
C ALA A 13 -7.76 -13.17 -25.11
N ARG A 14 -7.70 -12.10 -24.29
CA ARG A 14 -7.94 -10.71 -24.70
C ARG A 14 -6.67 -10.00 -25.22
N GLY A 15 -5.54 -10.70 -25.32
CA GLY A 15 -4.27 -10.14 -25.79
C GLY A 15 -3.49 -9.35 -24.73
N VAL A 16 -3.90 -9.39 -23.45
CA VAL A 16 -3.21 -8.67 -22.37
C VAL A 16 -2.12 -9.56 -21.78
N ASP A 17 -0.89 -9.05 -21.76
CA ASP A 17 0.25 -9.71 -21.10
C ASP A 17 0.09 -9.62 -19.57
N VAL A 18 -0.50 -10.67 -19.00
CA VAL A 18 -0.79 -10.80 -17.58
C VAL A 18 0.49 -10.72 -16.73
N ILE A 19 1.61 -11.23 -17.23
CA ILE A 19 2.89 -11.24 -16.49
C ILE A 19 3.41 -9.82 -16.36
N ARG A 20 3.52 -9.09 -17.48
CA ARG A 20 3.95 -7.68 -17.44
C ARG A 20 3.06 -6.83 -16.56
N MET A 21 1.75 -7.03 -16.65
CA MET A 21 0.78 -6.28 -15.85
C MET A 21 0.95 -6.55 -14.35
N ARG A 22 1.17 -7.81 -13.94
CA ARG A 22 1.45 -8.17 -12.54
C ARG A 22 2.73 -7.52 -12.04
N TYR A 23 3.81 -7.58 -12.81
CA TYR A 23 5.07 -6.93 -12.44
C TYR A 23 4.91 -5.42 -12.30
N LEU A 24 4.21 -4.78 -13.23
CA LEU A 24 3.95 -3.33 -13.17
C LEU A 24 3.21 -2.95 -11.88
N TYR A 25 2.16 -3.70 -11.52
CA TYR A 25 1.41 -3.42 -10.29
C TYR A 25 2.23 -3.68 -9.03
N THR A 26 3.01 -4.75 -8.97
CA THR A 26 3.89 -5.03 -7.84
C THR A 26 4.97 -3.96 -7.69
N LEU A 27 5.56 -3.49 -8.80
CA LEU A 27 6.55 -2.43 -8.79
C LEU A 27 5.96 -1.10 -8.33
N ILE A 28 4.78 -0.72 -8.83
CA ILE A 28 4.10 0.51 -8.40
C ILE A 28 3.73 0.42 -6.92
N GLY A 29 3.14 -0.69 -6.48
CA GLY A 29 2.77 -0.90 -5.07
C GLY A 29 3.99 -0.87 -4.15
N GLY A 30 5.07 -1.57 -4.53
CA GLY A 30 6.33 -1.58 -3.78
C GLY A 30 6.99 -0.20 -3.72
N ALA A 31 6.98 0.56 -4.82
CA ALA A 31 7.50 1.92 -4.86
C ALA A 31 6.73 2.86 -3.91
N LEU A 32 5.40 2.78 -3.88
CA LEU A 32 4.57 3.57 -2.98
C LEU A 32 4.85 3.26 -1.50
N VAL A 33 4.96 1.97 -1.15
CA VAL A 33 5.32 1.54 0.22
C VAL A 33 6.71 2.01 0.59
N GLY A 34 7.68 1.91 -0.33
CA GLY A 34 9.06 2.37 -0.13
C GLY A 34 9.15 3.87 0.12
N LEU A 35 8.43 4.68 -0.67
CA LEU A 35 8.38 6.14 -0.50
C LEU A 35 7.74 6.53 0.84
N GLY A 36 6.67 5.84 1.24
CA GLY A 36 6.03 6.07 2.55
C GLY A 36 6.97 5.74 3.71
N GLY A 37 7.68 4.60 3.64
CA GLY A 37 8.66 4.19 4.64
C GLY A 37 9.85 5.15 4.73
N ALA A 38 10.42 5.57 3.59
CA ALA A 38 11.52 6.53 3.55
C ALA A 38 11.12 7.89 4.17
N SER A 39 9.92 8.37 3.85
CA SER A 39 9.37 9.61 4.41
C SER A 39 9.18 9.51 5.92
N PHE A 40 8.69 8.38 6.41
CA PHE A 40 8.58 8.10 7.84
C PHE A 40 9.96 8.10 8.52
N SER A 41 10.95 7.40 7.93
CA SER A 41 12.31 7.34 8.48
C SER A 41 12.99 8.71 8.57
N LEU A 42 12.71 9.63 7.64
CA LEU A 42 13.23 11.01 7.67
C LEU A 42 12.51 11.89 8.70
N ALA A 43 11.22 11.63 8.99
CA ALA A 43 10.43 12.41 9.94
C ALA A 43 10.75 12.06 11.41
N VAL A 44 11.29 10.87 11.67
CA VAL A 44 11.72 10.45 13.01
C VAL A 44 12.97 11.23 13.42
N LYS A 45 12.82 12.17 14.37
CA LYS A 45 13.98 12.85 14.98
C LYS A 45 14.70 11.88 15.93
N PRO A 46 16.03 11.72 15.82
CA PRO A 46 16.81 10.95 16.78
C PRO A 46 17.00 11.80 18.05
N GLY A 47 15.97 11.82 18.91
CA GLY A 47 16.06 12.35 20.26
C GLY A 47 16.52 11.25 21.22
N TRP A 48 17.67 11.45 21.87
CA TRP A 48 18.42 10.52 22.72
C TRP A 48 17.69 9.99 23.98
N SER A 49 16.35 10.10 24.06
CA SER A 49 15.59 9.77 25.27
C SER A 49 14.33 8.91 25.07
N ARG A 50 13.86 8.66 23.84
CA ARG A 50 12.77 7.67 23.61
C ARG A 50 12.98 6.94 22.30
N PRO A 51 12.69 5.63 22.22
CA PRO A 51 12.62 4.94 20.94
C PRO A 51 11.36 5.46 20.21
N TYR A 52 11.47 6.56 19.48
CA TYR A 52 10.44 6.97 18.53
C TYR A 52 10.60 6.17 17.23
N GLY A 53 10.66 4.85 17.33
CA GLY A 53 10.63 3.95 16.18
C GLY A 53 9.18 3.61 15.82
N ILE A 54 9.00 2.80 14.77
CA ILE A 54 7.70 2.26 14.30
C ILE A 54 6.95 1.47 15.40
N GLU A 55 7.57 1.24 16.56
CA GLU A 55 7.05 0.57 17.74
C GLU A 55 5.65 1.10 18.11
N GLY A 56 4.63 0.33 17.73
CA GLY A 56 3.25 0.61 18.07
C GLY A 56 2.54 1.68 17.26
N THR A 57 3.06 2.15 16.10
CA THR A 57 2.29 3.07 15.22
C THR A 57 1.47 2.31 14.17
N GLY A 58 1.85 1.07 13.86
CA GLY A 58 1.21 0.25 12.81
C GLY A 58 -0.15 -0.37 13.16
N TRP A 59 -0.66 -0.22 14.40
CA TRP A 59 -1.92 -0.87 14.81
C TRP A 59 -3.15 -0.37 14.06
N ILE A 60 -3.08 0.84 13.49
CA ILE A 60 -4.19 1.47 12.78
C ILE A 60 -4.36 0.95 11.34
N VAL A 61 -3.35 0.26 10.80
CA VAL A 61 -3.35 -0.30 9.45
C VAL A 61 -4.53 -1.24 9.19
N PRO A 62 -4.81 -2.28 10.00
CA PRO A 62 -5.96 -3.15 9.78
C PRO A 62 -7.30 -2.40 9.85
N ALA A 63 -7.44 -1.40 10.74
CA ALA A 63 -8.66 -0.59 10.82
C ALA A 63 -8.88 0.22 9.54
N LEU A 64 -7.82 0.83 8.99
CA LEU A 64 -7.84 1.55 7.73
C LEU A 64 -8.25 0.68 6.54
N VAL A 65 -7.73 -0.56 6.46
CA VAL A 65 -8.06 -1.48 5.35
C VAL A 65 -9.54 -1.88 5.39
N VAL A 66 -10.08 -2.14 6.58
CA VAL A 66 -11.51 -2.44 6.77
C VAL A 66 -12.36 -1.24 6.39
N PHE A 67 -11.99 -0.04 6.85
CA PHE A 67 -12.71 1.20 6.53
C PHE A 67 -12.68 1.54 5.03
N GLY A 68 -11.54 1.28 4.38
CA GLY A 68 -11.35 1.41 2.94
C GLY A 68 -12.09 0.35 2.11
N ASN A 69 -12.65 -0.70 2.74
CA ASN A 69 -13.31 -1.82 2.07
C ASN A 69 -12.48 -2.42 0.91
N TRP A 70 -11.17 -2.60 1.14
CA TRP A 70 -10.23 -3.11 0.13
C TRP A 70 -10.10 -2.26 -1.15
N ASP A 71 -10.66 -1.06 -1.15
CA ASP A 71 -10.47 -0.08 -2.21
C ASP A 71 -9.26 0.80 -1.88
N PRO A 72 -8.23 0.83 -2.75
CA PRO A 72 -6.99 1.55 -2.46
C PRO A 72 -7.17 3.07 -2.37
N LEU A 73 -8.11 3.65 -3.12
CA LEU A 73 -8.37 5.09 -3.08
C LEU A 73 -9.08 5.47 -1.79
N ARG A 74 -10.05 4.66 -1.36
CA ARG A 74 -10.74 4.87 -0.08
C ARG A 74 -9.82 4.64 1.11
N ALA A 75 -8.92 3.66 1.04
CA ALA A 75 -7.89 3.44 2.05
C ALA A 75 -6.93 4.63 2.16
N ALA A 76 -6.51 5.20 1.02
CA ALA A 76 -5.66 6.40 1.02
C ALA A 76 -6.38 7.63 1.60
N ALA A 77 -7.66 7.84 1.25
CA ALA A 77 -8.47 8.91 1.85
C ALA A 77 -8.67 8.70 3.36
N GLY A 78 -8.91 7.45 3.79
CA GLY A 78 -8.98 7.08 5.20
C GLY A 78 -7.67 7.40 5.93
N ALA A 79 -6.52 7.09 5.34
CA ALA A 79 -5.23 7.40 5.94
C ALA A 79 -5.04 8.91 6.16
N TYR A 80 -5.53 9.74 5.23
CA TYR A 80 -5.50 11.20 5.38
C TYR A 80 -6.44 11.70 6.48
N LEU A 81 -7.61 11.08 6.65
CA LEU A 81 -8.56 11.45 7.71
C LEU A 81 -8.09 11.03 9.11
N PHE A 82 -7.37 9.91 9.23
CA PHE A 82 -6.83 9.42 10.50
C PHE A 82 -5.57 10.15 10.97
N VAL A 83 -4.84 10.78 10.04
CA VAL A 83 -3.63 11.56 10.36
C VAL A 83 -3.94 13.04 10.65
N LEU A 84 -5.12 13.52 10.22
CA LEU A 84 -5.64 14.85 10.55
C LEU A 84 -6.01 14.94 12.04
#